data_AF-A0A9Q0LRS9-F1
#
_entry.id   AF-A0A9Q0LRS9-F1
#
_cell.length_a   1.000
_cell.length_b   1.000
_cell.length_c   1.000
_cell.angle_alpha   90.00
_cell.angle_beta   90.00
_cell.angle_gamma   90.00
#
_symmetry.space_group_name_H-M   'P 1'
#
loop_
_entity.id
_entity.type
_entity.pdbx_description
1 polymer ?
#
loop_
_entity_poly.entity_id
_entity_poly.type
_entity_poly.pdbx_seq_one_letter_code
_entity_poly.pdbx_strand_id
1 'polypeptide(L)'
;MTDLYVSFSTGTNSGNGQKDKPFKFLWKALNKAQAGDTVHVAEGRYPGQTSSGVMPKITQAISIIGGYTTDFSARNPFEHLTIIGPKPDTQGKTDWSIKIEPAKAGKVIVDGFCIDRGQNNYYYGAGPPGPNNKIEGLQDNTAWGYGQLNRKSSGSCPTIEILNRGENTVRNCILINNAWWGIYVKCGGDSLIENNFILSSQGRAIEAIPGGGWGKPTITIKNNTVLFGHSLKTTEGRALSTDPRDEKTAKYVIENNVLAFNHGGGVTTKFNPKEGSLVLNNNKFWFNRRADLNFGAGTGTANAQNFEDDLEFDTEGNVHEIPKALALLEKDWFDKWTADEFVDICAGNFVDESDLMQSREVLGLKEFHLVGYKDTYDSYAKLPKMRPKFDMCRYPFPMKKGDLLDWKTILPVIGADGDFGVQAFKN
;
A
#
# COMPACT_ATOMS: atom_id res chain seq x y z
N MET A 1 -15.98 9.89 25.05
CA MET A 1 -14.62 9.44 24.75
C MET A 1 -14.35 8.28 25.67
N THR A 2 -14.38 7.08 25.11
CA THR A 2 -14.28 5.83 25.84
C THR A 2 -13.38 4.88 25.08
N ASP A 3 -12.67 4.03 25.82
CA ASP A 3 -11.86 2.97 25.26
C ASP A 3 -12.70 1.71 25.05
N LEU A 4 -12.67 1.17 23.83
CA LEU A 4 -13.27 -0.09 23.46
C LEU A 4 -12.16 -1.10 23.16
N TYR A 5 -12.29 -2.30 23.73
CA TYR A 5 -11.30 -3.35 23.60
C TYR A 5 -11.84 -4.49 22.73
N VAL A 6 -11.00 -4.96 21.81
CA VAL A 6 -11.32 -6.01 20.85
C VAL A 6 -10.24 -7.07 20.90
N SER A 7 -10.64 -8.33 21.13
CA SER A 7 -9.74 -9.47 21.07
C SER A 7 -10.46 -10.65 20.46
N PHE A 8 -9.94 -11.18 19.35
CA PHE A 8 -10.55 -12.33 18.69
C PHE A 8 -10.47 -13.60 19.55
N SER A 9 -9.38 -13.76 20.31
CA SER A 9 -9.07 -14.94 21.11
C SER A 9 -9.84 -14.96 22.43
N THR A 10 -9.87 -13.83 23.15
CA THR A 10 -10.46 -13.74 24.51
C THR A 10 -11.84 -13.08 24.52
N GLY A 11 -12.20 -12.37 23.45
CA GLY A 11 -13.50 -11.71 23.34
C GLY A 11 -14.65 -12.68 23.06
N THR A 12 -15.85 -12.26 23.46
CA THR A 12 -17.07 -13.04 23.25
C THR A 12 -18.10 -12.28 22.42
N ASN A 13 -19.13 -12.99 21.94
CA ASN A 13 -20.23 -12.37 21.21
C ASN A 13 -21.06 -11.41 22.06
N SER A 14 -21.08 -11.62 23.37
CA SER A 14 -21.74 -10.83 24.41
C SER A 14 -20.79 -9.87 25.14
N GLY A 15 -19.53 -9.77 24.72
CA GLY A 15 -18.58 -8.79 25.26
C GLY A 15 -19.15 -7.38 25.17
N ASN A 16 -18.86 -6.55 26.17
CA ASN A 16 -19.36 -5.17 26.24
C ASN A 16 -18.32 -4.15 25.76
N GLY A 17 -17.10 -4.59 25.43
CA GLY A 17 -16.03 -3.73 24.95
C GLY A 17 -15.12 -3.19 26.06
N GLN A 18 -15.32 -3.59 27.31
CA GLN A 18 -14.37 -3.32 28.39
C GLN A 18 -13.15 -4.23 28.27
N LYS A 19 -12.03 -3.83 28.88
CA LYS A 19 -10.75 -4.56 28.82
C LYS A 19 -10.86 -6.01 29.32
N ASP A 20 -11.66 -6.25 30.37
CA ASP A 20 -11.93 -7.57 30.95
C ASP A 20 -12.99 -8.38 30.18
N LYS A 21 -13.82 -7.71 29.37
CA LYS A 21 -14.89 -8.30 28.54
C LYS A 21 -14.87 -7.74 27.11
N PRO A 22 -13.77 -7.94 26.36
CA PRO A 22 -13.60 -7.33 25.05
C PRO A 22 -14.60 -7.88 24.04
N PHE A 23 -14.87 -7.08 23.00
CA PHE A 23 -15.59 -7.58 21.83
C PHE A 23 -14.77 -8.65 21.11
N LYS A 24 -15.42 -9.73 20.66
CA LYS A 24 -14.75 -10.73 19.80
C LYS A 24 -14.36 -10.20 18.42
N PHE A 25 -15.22 -9.37 17.83
CA PHE A 25 -15.08 -8.95 16.44
C PHE A 25 -14.93 -7.44 16.34
N LEU A 26 -13.93 -6.98 15.59
CA LEU A 26 -13.66 -5.57 15.35
C LEU A 26 -14.89 -4.83 14.80
N TRP A 27 -15.57 -5.39 13.80
CA TRP A 27 -16.76 -4.77 13.22
C TRP A 27 -17.88 -4.48 14.23
N LYS A 28 -17.99 -5.26 15.32
CA LYS A 28 -18.97 -5.01 16.39
C LYS A 28 -18.60 -3.78 17.21
N ALA A 29 -17.32 -3.60 17.51
CA ALA A 29 -16.83 -2.41 18.21
C ALA A 29 -17.01 -1.16 17.33
N LEU A 30 -16.68 -1.25 16.04
CA LEU A 30 -16.83 -0.15 15.09
C LEU A 30 -18.29 0.31 14.94
N ASN A 31 -19.27 -0.61 14.95
CA ASN A 31 -20.69 -0.26 14.91
C ASN A 31 -21.20 0.41 16.21
N LYS A 32 -20.46 0.32 17.31
CA LYS A 32 -20.82 0.90 18.61
C LYS A 32 -20.05 2.18 18.95
N ALA A 33 -18.85 2.32 18.40
CA ALA A 33 -17.97 3.44 18.65
C ALA A 33 -18.67 4.77 18.35
N GLN A 34 -18.51 5.72 19.25
CA GLN A 34 -18.99 7.09 19.11
C GLN A 34 -17.83 8.01 18.75
N ALA A 35 -18.14 9.22 18.28
CA ALA A 35 -17.10 10.19 17.95
C ALA A 35 -16.18 10.46 19.15
N GLY A 36 -14.87 10.42 18.89
CA GLY A 36 -13.81 10.57 19.87
C GLY A 36 -13.34 9.25 20.50
N ASP A 37 -14.07 8.15 20.37
CA ASP A 37 -13.68 6.89 21.01
C ASP A 37 -12.39 6.29 20.42
N THR A 38 -11.72 5.48 21.23
CA THR A 38 -10.53 4.72 20.83
C THR A 38 -10.85 3.23 20.88
N VAL A 39 -10.57 2.51 19.80
CA VAL A 39 -10.74 1.06 19.70
C VAL A 39 -9.37 0.40 19.72
N HIS A 40 -9.03 -0.25 20.83
CA HIS A 40 -7.82 -1.04 21.01
C HIS A 40 -8.05 -2.46 20.51
N VAL A 41 -7.20 -2.93 19.60
CA VAL A 41 -7.36 -4.23 18.94
C VAL A 41 -6.15 -5.10 19.24
N ALA A 42 -6.40 -6.23 19.89
CA ALA A 42 -5.38 -7.24 20.15
C ALA A 42 -4.99 -7.97 18.87
N GLU A 43 -3.82 -8.57 18.90
CA GLU A 43 -3.31 -9.48 17.87
C GLU A 43 -4.32 -10.56 17.51
N GLY A 44 -4.25 -10.97 16.25
CA GLY A 44 -5.15 -11.96 15.69
C GLY A 44 -5.78 -11.48 14.39
N ARG A 45 -6.64 -12.34 13.85
CA ARG A 45 -7.18 -12.19 12.50
C ARG A 45 -8.67 -11.87 12.54
N TYR A 46 -9.02 -10.70 12.03
CA TYR A 46 -10.37 -10.13 12.06
C TYR A 46 -11.05 -10.23 10.70
N PRO A 47 -12.08 -11.08 10.55
CA PRO A 47 -12.59 -11.46 9.23
C PRO A 47 -13.50 -10.40 8.56
N GLY A 48 -13.76 -9.28 9.23
CA GLY A 48 -14.76 -8.29 8.79
C GLY A 48 -16.19 -8.79 8.86
N GLN A 49 -17.14 -8.01 8.33
CA GLN A 49 -18.55 -8.38 8.29
C GLN A 49 -18.75 -9.50 7.26
N THR A 50 -19.57 -10.51 7.58
CA THR A 50 -19.79 -11.71 6.74
C THR A 50 -18.53 -12.48 6.35
N SER A 51 -17.42 -12.29 7.07
CA SER A 51 -16.11 -12.89 6.77
C SER A 51 -15.48 -12.47 5.43
N SER A 52 -15.83 -11.28 4.94
CA SER A 52 -15.42 -10.76 3.63
C SER A 52 -14.10 -9.99 3.60
N GLY A 53 -13.49 -9.72 4.76
CA GLY A 53 -12.33 -8.84 4.90
C GLY A 53 -12.64 -7.35 4.84
N VAL A 54 -13.93 -6.97 4.83
CA VAL A 54 -14.41 -5.58 4.80
C VAL A 54 -14.97 -5.21 6.18
N MET A 55 -14.53 -4.08 6.73
CA MET A 55 -15.13 -3.46 7.91
C MET A 55 -16.33 -2.58 7.53
N PRO A 56 -17.30 -2.38 8.44
CA PRO A 56 -18.39 -1.45 8.20
C PRO A 56 -17.85 -0.04 7.91
N LYS A 57 -18.56 0.73 7.09
CA LYS A 57 -18.29 2.16 6.92
C LYS A 57 -18.47 2.85 8.28
N ILE A 58 -17.41 3.46 8.77
CA ILE A 58 -17.40 4.21 10.03
C ILE A 58 -17.81 5.65 9.73
N THR A 59 -18.79 6.16 10.47
CA THR A 59 -19.35 7.53 10.27
C THR A 59 -19.02 8.47 11.43
N GLN A 60 -18.10 8.05 12.29
CA GLN A 60 -17.66 8.72 13.51
C GLN A 60 -16.15 8.96 13.40
N ALA A 61 -15.69 10.13 13.85
CA ALA A 61 -14.27 10.40 13.94
C ALA A 61 -13.71 9.66 15.16
N ILE A 62 -13.01 8.54 14.94
CA ILE A 62 -12.53 7.63 15.99
C ILE A 62 -11.07 7.25 15.75
N SER A 63 -10.44 6.73 16.80
CA SER A 63 -9.12 6.10 16.71
C SER A 63 -9.28 4.58 16.73
N ILE A 64 -8.58 3.87 15.86
CA ILE A 64 -8.54 2.41 15.83
C ILE A 64 -7.06 2.01 15.83
N ILE A 65 -6.66 1.26 16.85
CA ILE A 65 -5.25 1.01 17.18
C ILE A 65 -5.06 -0.48 17.38
N GLY A 66 -4.43 -1.14 16.41
CA GLY A 66 -3.97 -2.52 16.49
C GLY A 66 -2.60 -2.64 17.15
N GLY A 67 -2.13 -3.88 17.27
CA GLY A 67 -0.78 -4.19 17.74
C GLY A 67 -0.69 -4.56 19.21
N TYR A 68 -1.80 -4.83 19.91
CA TYR A 68 -1.78 -5.18 21.33
C TYR A 68 -1.64 -6.69 21.55
N THR A 69 -1.03 -7.10 22.66
CA THR A 69 -1.16 -8.47 23.15
C THR A 69 -2.62 -8.84 23.44
N THR A 70 -2.94 -10.13 23.49
CA THR A 70 -4.31 -10.60 23.80
C THR A 70 -4.91 -10.12 25.15
N ASP A 71 -4.06 -9.76 26.11
CA ASP A 71 -4.40 -9.19 27.42
C ASP A 71 -4.24 -7.66 27.49
N PHE A 72 -3.81 -7.04 26.38
CA PHE A 72 -3.52 -5.61 26.24
C PHE A 72 -2.53 -5.08 27.30
N SER A 73 -1.56 -5.90 27.71
CA SER A 73 -0.46 -5.52 28.62
C SER A 73 0.71 -4.88 27.87
N ALA A 74 0.91 -5.21 26.59
CA ALA A 74 1.93 -4.62 25.74
C ALA A 74 1.39 -4.28 24.35
N ARG A 75 2.14 -3.44 23.64
CA ARG A 75 1.85 -3.05 22.26
C ARG A 75 3.11 -3.03 21.42
N ASN A 76 3.08 -3.71 20.28
CA ASN A 76 4.00 -3.56 19.19
C ASN A 76 3.31 -4.07 17.91
N PRO A 77 2.95 -3.19 16.95
CA PRO A 77 2.20 -3.56 15.76
C PRO A 77 2.95 -4.49 14.80
N PHE A 78 4.28 -4.64 14.95
CA PHE A 78 5.11 -5.53 14.15
C PHE A 78 5.45 -6.85 14.85
N GLU A 79 5.07 -7.01 16.12
CA GLU A 79 5.17 -8.28 16.85
C GLU A 79 3.78 -8.89 17.12
N HIS A 80 2.81 -8.07 17.49
CA HIS A 80 1.45 -8.45 17.86
C HIS A 80 0.46 -8.16 16.73
N LEU A 81 0.62 -8.87 15.61
CA LEU A 81 -0.04 -8.51 14.35
C LEU A 81 -1.58 -8.50 14.46
N THR A 82 -2.17 -7.35 14.15
CA THR A 82 -3.62 -7.19 14.00
C THR A 82 -3.99 -7.25 12.53
N ILE A 83 -4.51 -8.41 12.11
CA ILE A 83 -4.70 -8.74 10.69
C ILE A 83 -6.16 -8.55 10.29
N ILE A 84 -6.42 -7.82 9.21
CA ILE A 84 -7.75 -7.76 8.55
C ILE A 84 -7.69 -8.53 7.23
N GLY A 85 -8.69 -9.40 6.99
CA GLY A 85 -8.85 -10.08 5.70
C GLY A 85 -10.02 -11.06 5.72
N PRO A 86 -10.40 -11.73 4.62
CA PRO A 86 -11.49 -12.70 4.61
C PRO A 86 -11.13 -14.00 5.35
N LYS A 87 -12.08 -14.90 5.61
CA LYS A 87 -11.72 -16.25 6.10
C LYS A 87 -10.83 -16.97 5.06
N PRO A 88 -9.88 -17.84 5.47
CA PRO A 88 -9.22 -18.75 4.53
C PRO A 88 -10.22 -19.42 3.58
N ASP A 89 -9.79 -19.65 2.34
CA ASP A 89 -10.59 -20.27 1.27
C ASP A 89 -11.86 -19.54 0.86
N THR A 90 -12.01 -18.28 1.26
CA THR A 90 -13.14 -17.44 0.89
C THR A 90 -12.64 -16.27 0.05
N GLN A 91 -13.20 -16.09 -1.13
CA GLN A 91 -12.99 -14.86 -1.90
C GLN A 91 -13.58 -13.68 -1.12
N GLY A 92 -12.72 -12.75 -0.73
CA GLY A 92 -13.13 -11.50 -0.11
C GLY A 92 -13.79 -10.55 -1.12
N LYS A 93 -14.40 -9.47 -0.63
CA LYS A 93 -14.87 -8.40 -1.52
C LYS A 93 -13.70 -7.51 -1.91
N THR A 94 -13.65 -7.01 -3.15
CA THR A 94 -12.62 -6.06 -3.63
C THR A 94 -12.81 -4.63 -3.11
N ASP A 95 -13.76 -4.40 -2.21
CA ASP A 95 -14.08 -3.10 -1.61
C ASP A 95 -13.00 -2.60 -0.61
N TRP A 96 -13.22 -1.53 0.14
CA TRP A 96 -12.29 -1.10 1.19
C TRP A 96 -12.13 -2.14 2.31
N SER A 97 -10.99 -2.14 3.00
CA SER A 97 -10.85 -2.88 4.26
C SER A 97 -11.26 -2.02 5.45
N ILE A 98 -10.84 -0.74 5.45
CA ILE A 98 -11.23 0.27 6.43
C ILE A 98 -11.74 1.49 5.67
N LYS A 99 -12.92 2.00 6.03
CA LYS A 99 -13.45 3.27 5.51
C LYS A 99 -14.02 4.11 6.63
N ILE A 100 -13.49 5.32 6.76
CA ILE A 100 -13.87 6.30 7.78
C ILE A 100 -14.29 7.59 7.08
N GLU A 101 -15.56 7.96 7.23
CA GLU A 101 -16.15 9.14 6.58
C GLU A 101 -17.11 9.81 7.57
N PRO A 102 -16.57 10.57 8.54
CA PRO A 102 -17.39 11.18 9.57
C PRO A 102 -18.19 12.35 9.02
N ALA A 103 -19.43 12.50 9.50
CA ALA A 103 -20.30 13.61 9.10
C ALA A 103 -19.79 14.98 9.58
N LYS A 104 -18.97 15.00 10.65
CA LYS A 104 -18.37 16.20 11.24
C LYS A 104 -16.86 16.04 11.30
N ALA A 105 -16.14 17.17 11.24
CA ALA A 105 -14.71 17.18 11.47
C ALA A 105 -14.38 16.62 12.86
N GLY A 106 -13.28 15.87 12.94
CA GLY A 106 -12.73 15.34 14.18
C GLY A 106 -11.40 14.66 13.91
N LYS A 107 -10.75 14.12 14.94
CA LYS A 107 -9.51 13.39 14.80
C LYS A 107 -9.78 11.93 14.45
N VAL A 108 -9.11 11.42 13.43
CA VAL A 108 -9.14 10.01 13.03
C VAL A 108 -7.73 9.42 13.12
N ILE A 109 -7.60 8.24 13.72
CA ILE A 109 -6.34 7.50 13.76
C ILE A 109 -6.58 6.07 13.29
N VAL A 110 -5.76 5.60 12.35
CA VAL A 110 -5.65 4.19 11.97
C VAL A 110 -4.20 3.77 12.19
N ASP A 111 -3.95 2.88 13.14
CA ASP A 111 -2.60 2.56 13.59
C ASP A 111 -2.41 1.05 13.77
N GLY A 112 -1.39 0.46 13.13
CA GLY A 112 -0.93 -0.89 13.48
C GLY A 112 -1.71 -2.05 12.85
N PHE A 113 -2.20 -1.91 11.61
CA PHE A 113 -2.95 -2.96 10.90
C PHE A 113 -2.13 -3.63 9.80
N CYS A 114 -2.26 -4.94 9.71
CA CYS A 114 -1.71 -5.78 8.65
C CYS A 114 -2.83 -6.25 7.71
N ILE A 115 -2.75 -5.94 6.42
CA ILE A 115 -3.81 -6.26 5.45
C ILE A 115 -3.18 -6.85 4.18
N ASP A 116 -3.36 -8.15 3.98
CA ASP A 116 -3.09 -8.83 2.69
C ASP A 116 -4.40 -8.89 1.90
N ARG A 117 -4.45 -8.14 0.81
CA ARG A 117 -5.59 -8.09 -0.10
C ARG A 117 -5.55 -9.20 -1.16
N GLY A 118 -4.57 -10.10 -1.09
CA GLY A 118 -4.44 -11.24 -1.97
C GLY A 118 -5.71 -12.11 -2.03
N GLN A 119 -6.42 -12.31 -0.92
CA GLN A 119 -7.67 -13.09 -0.93
C GLN A 119 -8.89 -12.31 -1.41
N ASN A 120 -8.79 -10.97 -1.49
CA ASN A 120 -9.86 -10.10 -1.97
C ASN A 120 -9.78 -9.92 -3.48
N ASN A 121 -8.58 -9.93 -4.03
CA ASN A 121 -8.36 -9.72 -5.45
C ASN A 121 -8.54 -11.01 -6.22
N TYR A 122 -8.80 -10.84 -7.51
CA TYR A 122 -8.73 -11.93 -8.46
C TYR A 122 -7.32 -12.01 -9.00
N TYR A 123 -6.79 -13.22 -9.14
CA TYR A 123 -5.49 -13.46 -9.77
C TYR A 123 -5.64 -14.58 -10.76
N TYR A 124 -4.74 -14.62 -11.72
CA TYR A 124 -4.65 -15.78 -12.58
C TYR A 124 -4.02 -16.95 -11.82
N GLY A 125 -4.81 -18.00 -11.58
CA GLY A 125 -4.45 -19.08 -10.63
C GLY A 125 -3.27 -19.99 -11.02
N ALA A 126 -2.78 -19.93 -12.26
CA ALA A 126 -1.69 -20.80 -12.74
C ALA A 126 -0.44 -20.05 -13.25
N GLY A 127 -0.41 -18.71 -13.17
CA GLY A 127 0.50 -17.88 -13.98
C GLY A 127 0.03 -17.77 -15.46
N PRO A 128 -0.02 -16.60 -16.10
CA PRO A 128 -0.66 -16.47 -17.44
C PRO A 128 0.13 -17.10 -18.59
N PRO A 129 -0.49 -17.58 -19.70
CA PRO A 129 -1.91 -17.85 -19.93
C PRO A 129 -2.18 -19.36 -20.19
N GLY A 130 -2.41 -20.17 -19.14
CA GLY A 130 -3.03 -21.49 -19.25
C GLY A 130 -4.57 -21.46 -19.04
N PRO A 131 -5.42 -21.42 -20.08
CA PRO A 131 -6.87 -21.42 -19.92
C PRO A 131 -7.33 -22.65 -19.10
N ASN A 132 -8.34 -22.44 -18.24
CA ASN A 132 -9.20 -23.47 -17.61
C ASN A 132 -8.93 -23.93 -16.15
N ASN A 133 -8.01 -23.32 -15.39
CA ASN A 133 -7.81 -23.70 -13.97
C ASN A 133 -8.49 -22.74 -12.98
N LYS A 134 -9.37 -23.29 -12.13
CA LYS A 134 -10.01 -22.57 -11.01
C LYS A 134 -9.37 -22.95 -9.67
N ILE A 135 -9.15 -21.97 -8.80
CA ILE A 135 -8.82 -22.23 -7.39
C ILE A 135 -10.14 -22.52 -6.67
N GLU A 136 -10.27 -23.73 -6.12
CA GLU A 136 -11.45 -24.14 -5.36
C GLU A 136 -11.69 -23.19 -4.17
N GLY A 137 -12.93 -22.73 -3.97
CA GLY A 137 -13.29 -21.77 -2.91
C GLY A 137 -13.32 -20.30 -3.35
N LEU A 138 -12.81 -19.98 -4.55
CA LEU A 138 -12.87 -18.63 -5.13
C LEU A 138 -13.93 -18.53 -6.24
N GLN A 139 -14.51 -17.34 -6.46
CA GLN A 139 -15.62 -17.14 -7.40
C GLN A 139 -15.22 -17.31 -8.88
N ASP A 140 -14.38 -16.41 -9.42
CA ASP A 140 -13.87 -16.46 -10.80
C ASP A 140 -12.46 -15.89 -10.90
N ASN A 141 -11.48 -16.77 -11.05
CA ASN A 141 -10.05 -16.48 -11.14
C ASN A 141 -9.50 -16.72 -12.57
N THR A 142 -10.36 -16.70 -13.58
CA THR A 142 -9.94 -16.79 -14.99
C THR A 142 -9.33 -15.47 -15.47
N ALA A 143 -8.62 -15.47 -16.60
CA ALA A 143 -8.11 -14.23 -17.21
C ALA A 143 -9.22 -13.22 -17.54
N TRP A 144 -10.42 -13.71 -17.88
CA TRP A 144 -11.59 -12.88 -18.15
C TRP A 144 -12.21 -12.32 -16.87
N GLY A 145 -12.33 -13.15 -15.83
CA GLY A 145 -12.76 -12.73 -14.49
C GLY A 145 -11.84 -11.69 -13.88
N TYR A 146 -10.51 -11.91 -13.95
CA TYR A 146 -9.49 -10.94 -13.51
C TYR A 146 -9.73 -9.56 -14.12
N GLY A 147 -9.83 -9.52 -15.45
CA GLY A 147 -9.97 -8.29 -16.21
C GLY A 147 -11.33 -7.61 -16.03
N GLN A 148 -12.37 -8.27 -15.51
CA GLN A 148 -13.69 -7.68 -15.27
C GLN A 148 -13.95 -7.34 -13.80
N LEU A 149 -13.47 -8.18 -12.87
CA LEU A 149 -13.82 -8.14 -11.45
C LEU A 149 -12.84 -7.31 -10.60
N ASN A 150 -11.59 -7.18 -11.03
CA ASN A 150 -10.65 -6.22 -10.43
C ASN A 150 -10.79 -4.81 -11.04
N ARG A 151 -11.71 -4.58 -12.00
CA ARG A 151 -11.91 -3.24 -12.58
C ARG A 151 -12.40 -2.27 -11.52
N LYS A 152 -12.06 -1.00 -11.74
CA LYS A 152 -12.55 0.13 -10.96
C LYS A 152 -14.07 0.15 -11.05
N SER A 153 -14.78 -0.31 -10.02
CA SER A 153 -16.16 0.12 -9.82
C SER A 153 -16.10 1.64 -9.65
N SER A 154 -16.91 2.39 -10.41
CA SER A 154 -16.89 3.87 -10.38
C SER A 154 -16.79 4.42 -8.94
N GLY A 155 -15.62 4.95 -8.59
CA GLY A 155 -15.21 5.21 -7.21
C GLY A 155 -13.83 4.62 -6.95
N SER A 156 -13.11 5.10 -5.95
CA SER A 156 -11.87 4.50 -5.49
C SER A 156 -12.19 3.40 -4.46
N CYS A 157 -11.53 2.23 -4.54
CA CYS A 157 -11.64 1.18 -3.53
C CYS A 157 -10.26 1.00 -2.83
N PRO A 158 -9.77 2.02 -2.11
CA PRO A 158 -8.49 1.92 -1.40
C PRO A 158 -8.58 0.87 -0.28
N THR A 159 -7.45 0.31 0.14
CA THR A 159 -7.39 -0.58 1.30
C THR A 159 -7.81 0.16 2.57
N ILE A 160 -7.29 1.37 2.78
CA ILE A 160 -7.71 2.31 3.84
C ILE A 160 -8.23 3.59 3.19
N GLU A 161 -9.48 3.95 3.45
CA GLU A 161 -10.10 5.21 3.03
C GLU A 161 -10.43 6.10 4.23
N ILE A 162 -9.98 7.35 4.21
CA ILE A 162 -10.37 8.37 5.17
C ILE A 162 -10.83 9.63 4.43
N LEU A 163 -12.10 9.99 4.60
CA LEU A 163 -12.71 11.20 4.06
C LEU A 163 -13.19 12.07 5.22
N ASN A 164 -12.31 12.94 5.73
CA ASN A 164 -12.54 13.65 6.99
C ASN A 164 -12.19 15.13 6.88
N ARG A 165 -13.06 16.01 7.35
CA ARG A 165 -12.79 17.47 7.39
C ARG A 165 -11.80 17.87 8.50
N GLY A 166 -11.47 16.97 9.41
CA GLY A 166 -10.50 17.20 10.48
C GLY A 166 -9.13 16.56 10.21
N GLU A 167 -8.43 16.27 11.31
CA GLU A 167 -7.09 15.70 11.36
C GLU A 167 -7.09 14.18 11.17
N ASN A 168 -6.03 13.65 10.54
CA ASN A 168 -5.92 12.22 10.26
C ASN A 168 -4.52 11.70 10.56
N THR A 169 -4.42 10.50 11.11
CA THR A 169 -3.16 9.77 11.23
C THR A 169 -3.33 8.36 10.69
N VAL A 170 -2.49 7.96 9.74
CA VAL A 170 -2.37 6.56 9.30
C VAL A 170 -0.93 6.10 9.49
N ARG A 171 -0.72 5.14 10.38
CA ARG A 171 0.65 4.72 10.71
C ARG A 171 0.84 3.27 11.09
N ASN A 172 2.08 2.81 11.03
CA ASN A 172 2.50 1.47 11.42
C ASN A 172 1.71 0.36 10.71
N CYS A 173 1.17 0.62 9.51
CA CYS A 173 0.37 -0.34 8.77
C CYS A 173 1.23 -1.08 7.74
N ILE A 174 0.91 -2.36 7.51
CA ILE A 174 1.49 -3.16 6.43
C ILE A 174 0.37 -3.53 5.45
N LEU A 175 0.43 -3.00 4.22
CA LEU A 175 -0.61 -3.17 3.20
C LEU A 175 -0.04 -3.84 1.96
N ILE A 176 -0.52 -5.04 1.65
CA ILE A 176 0.06 -5.87 0.58
C ILE A 176 -1.03 -6.24 -0.42
N ASN A 177 -0.64 -6.36 -1.69
CA ASN A 177 -1.51 -6.85 -2.76
C ASN A 177 -2.74 -5.95 -2.96
N ASN A 178 -2.59 -4.63 -2.90
CA ASN A 178 -3.71 -3.69 -2.96
C ASN A 178 -4.34 -3.66 -4.36
N ALA A 179 -5.64 -4.01 -4.45
CA ALA A 179 -6.40 -4.05 -5.71
C ALA A 179 -6.48 -2.69 -6.41
N TRP A 180 -6.42 -1.61 -5.62
CA TRP A 180 -6.34 -0.23 -6.07
C TRP A 180 -5.35 0.46 -5.15
N TRP A 181 -5.80 1.49 -4.44
CA TRP A 181 -4.91 2.27 -3.62
C TRP A 181 -4.62 1.59 -2.29
N GLY A 182 -3.43 1.80 -1.74
CA GLY A 182 -3.13 1.37 -0.37
C GLY A 182 -3.87 2.26 0.62
N ILE A 183 -3.47 3.53 0.68
CA ILE A 183 -4.02 4.55 1.59
C ILE A 183 -4.60 5.70 0.77
N TYR A 184 -5.82 6.10 1.10
CA TYR A 184 -6.44 7.32 0.59
C TYR A 184 -6.91 8.21 1.72
N VAL A 185 -6.37 9.43 1.76
CA VAL A 185 -6.79 10.47 2.71
C VAL A 185 -7.26 11.69 1.95
N LYS A 186 -8.51 12.09 2.19
CA LYS A 186 -9.03 13.40 1.81
C LYS A 186 -9.32 14.18 3.08
N CYS A 187 -8.54 15.23 3.34
CA CYS A 187 -8.51 15.91 4.63
C CYS A 187 -8.90 17.39 4.58
N GLY A 188 -9.39 17.92 5.70
CA GLY A 188 -9.51 19.37 5.93
C GLY A 188 -8.53 19.91 6.99
N GLY A 189 -8.12 19.07 7.95
CA GLY A 189 -7.11 19.37 8.95
C GLY A 189 -5.80 18.63 8.69
N ASP A 190 -4.78 18.99 9.48
CA ASP A 190 -3.43 18.43 9.35
C ASP A 190 -3.45 16.91 9.42
N SER A 191 -2.68 16.29 8.53
CA SER A 191 -2.73 14.85 8.34
C SER A 191 -1.33 14.25 8.24
N LEU A 192 -1.13 13.14 8.95
CA LEU A 192 0.13 12.42 9.06
C LEU A 192 -0.04 11.01 8.52
N ILE A 193 0.73 10.66 7.50
CA ILE A 193 0.80 9.31 6.94
C ILE A 193 2.23 8.84 7.12
N GLU A 194 2.47 8.03 8.14
CA GLU A 194 3.84 7.70 8.54
C GLU A 194 4.08 6.23 8.83
N ASN A 195 5.31 5.77 8.66
CA ASN A 195 5.73 4.45 9.12
C ASN A 195 4.91 3.29 8.55
N ASN A 196 4.46 3.38 7.30
CA ASN A 196 3.70 2.32 6.64
C ASN A 196 4.58 1.57 5.63
N PHE A 197 4.39 0.26 5.55
CA PHE A 197 4.92 -0.56 4.46
C PHE A 197 3.81 -0.91 3.49
N ILE A 198 3.99 -0.56 2.21
CA ILE A 198 3.03 -0.84 1.15
C ILE A 198 3.73 -1.57 0.02
N LEU A 199 3.23 -2.75 -0.31
CA LEU A 199 3.80 -3.62 -1.33
C LEU A 199 2.73 -4.00 -2.35
N SER A 200 3.01 -3.80 -3.63
CA SER A 200 2.10 -4.11 -4.73
C SER A 200 0.78 -3.36 -4.63
N SER A 201 0.65 -2.22 -5.30
CA SER A 201 -0.61 -1.47 -5.39
C SER A 201 -0.99 -1.16 -6.81
N GLN A 202 -2.24 -1.39 -7.18
CA GLN A 202 -2.75 -0.97 -8.47
C GLN A 202 -3.13 0.52 -8.45
N GLY A 203 -2.62 1.32 -9.37
CA GLY A 203 -2.95 2.74 -9.39
C GLY A 203 -2.04 3.58 -8.52
N ARG A 204 -2.28 3.66 -7.20
CA ARG A 204 -1.58 4.61 -6.29
C ARG A 204 -1.36 3.98 -4.94
N ALA A 205 -0.14 3.87 -4.44
CA ALA A 205 0.04 3.29 -3.11
C ALA A 205 -0.50 4.21 -2.00
N ILE A 206 -0.17 5.51 -2.06
CA ILE A 206 -0.71 6.53 -1.15
C ILE A 206 -1.22 7.71 -1.97
N GLU A 207 -2.47 8.10 -1.76
CA GLU A 207 -3.01 9.37 -2.23
C GLU A 207 -3.50 10.20 -1.04
N ALA A 208 -3.00 11.42 -0.93
CA ALA A 208 -3.37 12.34 0.13
C ALA A 208 -3.65 13.71 -0.48
N ILE A 209 -4.87 14.21 -0.31
CA ILE A 209 -5.32 15.47 -0.91
C ILE A 209 -6.18 16.28 0.05
N PRO A 210 -6.18 17.63 -0.06
CA PRO A 210 -7.17 18.44 0.64
C PRO A 210 -8.56 18.20 0.06
N GLY A 211 -9.57 18.18 0.92
CA GLY A 211 -10.95 18.33 0.50
C GLY A 211 -11.17 19.77 0.09
N GLY A 212 -11.30 20.07 -1.20
CA GLY A 212 -11.46 21.44 -1.68
C GLY A 212 -12.47 22.26 -0.86
N GLY A 213 -12.00 23.31 -0.20
CA GLY A 213 -12.80 24.16 0.69
C GLY A 213 -13.07 23.60 2.10
N TRP A 214 -12.44 22.50 2.51
CA TRP A 214 -12.58 21.90 3.85
C TRP A 214 -11.56 22.44 4.85
N GLY A 215 -10.48 23.05 4.36
CA GLY A 215 -9.42 23.64 5.17
C GLY A 215 -8.15 23.82 4.35
N LYS A 216 -7.04 24.12 5.03
CA LYS A 216 -5.71 24.33 4.45
C LYS A 216 -4.67 23.46 5.17
N PRO A 217 -4.76 22.14 5.04
CA PRO A 217 -3.98 21.23 5.87
C PRO A 217 -2.50 21.27 5.50
N THR A 218 -1.65 20.99 6.49
CA THR A 218 -0.34 20.41 6.25
C THR A 218 -0.49 18.89 6.19
N ILE A 219 -0.04 18.31 5.08
CA ILE A 219 -0.06 16.86 4.84
C ILE A 219 1.38 16.37 4.90
N THR A 220 1.72 15.64 5.96
CA THR A 220 3.03 15.05 6.17
C THR A 220 3.01 13.57 5.80
N ILE A 221 3.90 13.17 4.89
CA ILE A 221 4.08 11.79 4.45
C ILE A 221 5.53 11.41 4.73
N LYS A 222 5.76 10.60 5.76
CA LYS A 222 7.13 10.31 6.21
C LYS A 222 7.42 8.88 6.60
N ASN A 223 8.66 8.43 6.44
CA ASN A 223 9.09 7.10 6.88
C ASN A 223 8.22 5.97 6.28
N ASN A 224 7.69 6.12 5.07
CA ASN A 224 6.94 5.04 4.41
C ASN A 224 7.84 4.29 3.43
N THR A 225 7.69 2.97 3.36
CA THR A 225 8.30 2.17 2.29
C THR A 225 7.18 1.74 1.33
N VAL A 226 7.28 2.18 0.07
CA VAL A 226 6.33 1.88 -1.00
C VAL A 226 7.06 1.23 -2.15
N LEU A 227 6.71 -0.03 -2.42
CA LEU A 227 7.33 -0.82 -3.46
C LEU A 227 6.28 -1.39 -4.43
N PHE A 228 6.61 -1.41 -5.73
CA PHE A 228 5.86 -2.12 -6.78
C PHE A 228 4.47 -1.54 -7.08
N GLY A 229 4.42 -0.28 -7.52
CA GLY A 229 3.21 0.34 -8.05
C GLY A 229 2.86 -0.17 -9.46
N HIS A 230 1.70 -0.82 -9.61
CA HIS A 230 1.25 -1.41 -10.87
C HIS A 230 0.29 -0.48 -11.64
N SER A 231 0.48 -0.44 -12.96
CA SER A 231 -0.29 0.40 -13.87
C SER A 231 -1.38 -0.41 -14.56
N LEU A 232 -2.64 0.04 -14.51
CA LEU A 232 -3.70 -0.51 -15.38
C LEU A 232 -3.81 0.21 -16.73
N LYS A 233 -3.20 1.39 -16.82
CA LYS A 233 -3.15 2.29 -17.98
C LYS A 233 -1.91 3.15 -17.84
N THR A 234 -1.36 3.66 -18.94
CA THR A 234 -0.03 4.28 -19.02
C THR A 234 0.34 5.35 -17.98
N THR A 235 -0.60 6.02 -17.29
CA THR A 235 -0.38 7.13 -16.33
C THR A 235 -0.58 6.81 -14.85
N GLU A 236 -0.90 5.56 -14.52
CA GLU A 236 -1.10 5.04 -13.15
C GLU A 236 0.12 4.21 -12.67
N GLY A 237 0.05 3.63 -11.47
CA GLY A 237 1.13 2.85 -10.85
C GLY A 237 2.10 3.69 -10.02
N ARG A 238 1.59 4.71 -9.34
CA ARG A 238 2.35 5.74 -8.62
C ARG A 238 2.60 5.31 -7.18
N ALA A 239 3.75 5.67 -6.62
CA ALA A 239 3.99 5.48 -5.20
C ALA A 239 3.15 6.49 -4.39
N LEU A 240 3.44 7.78 -4.54
CA LEU A 240 2.68 8.86 -3.91
C LEU A 240 1.90 9.68 -4.95
N SER A 241 0.69 10.12 -4.59
CA SER A 241 -0.11 11.08 -5.35
C SER A 241 -0.59 12.22 -4.47
N THR A 242 -0.24 13.45 -4.86
CA THR A 242 -0.51 14.67 -4.09
C THR A 242 -0.97 15.83 -4.98
N ASP A 243 -1.61 16.83 -4.36
CA ASP A 243 -2.11 18.03 -5.05
C ASP A 243 -1.48 19.33 -4.47
N PRO A 244 -0.13 19.53 -4.52
CA PRO A 244 0.54 20.75 -4.08
C PRO A 244 0.27 21.88 -5.08
N ARG A 245 -0.79 22.66 -4.82
CA ARG A 245 -1.21 23.77 -5.70
C ARG A 245 -0.59 25.11 -5.31
N ASP A 246 -0.72 25.45 -4.04
CA ASP A 246 -0.23 26.65 -3.39
C ASP A 246 -0.40 26.51 -1.87
N GLU A 247 0.31 27.35 -1.10
CA GLU A 247 0.21 27.45 0.36
C GLU A 247 -1.21 27.76 0.88
N LYS A 248 -2.08 28.30 0.02
CA LYS A 248 -3.47 28.63 0.38
C LYS A 248 -4.40 27.43 0.27
N THR A 249 -3.94 26.34 -0.34
CA THR A 249 -4.71 25.12 -0.57
C THR A 249 -4.27 24.01 0.40
N ALA A 250 -2.98 23.70 0.42
CA ALA A 250 -2.37 22.74 1.35
C ALA A 250 -0.84 22.83 1.24
N LYS A 251 -0.14 22.51 2.33
CA LYS A 251 1.32 22.28 2.33
C LYS A 251 1.59 20.79 2.39
N TYR A 252 2.55 20.31 1.61
CA TYR A 252 3.01 18.93 1.65
C TYR A 252 4.43 18.86 2.20
N VAL A 253 4.67 17.92 3.10
CA VAL A 253 6.01 17.59 3.63
C VAL A 253 6.23 16.10 3.39
N ILE A 254 7.12 15.78 2.46
CA ILE A 254 7.40 14.40 2.04
C ILE A 254 8.85 14.10 2.39
N GLU A 255 9.07 13.28 3.42
CA GLU A 255 10.41 13.06 3.96
C GLU A 255 10.71 11.62 4.34
N ASN A 256 11.97 11.19 4.20
CA ASN A 256 12.45 9.89 4.69
C ASN A 256 11.66 8.70 4.14
N ASN A 257 11.10 8.78 2.93
CA ASN A 257 10.38 7.65 2.32
C ASN A 257 11.31 6.81 1.44
N VAL A 258 10.98 5.53 1.27
CA VAL A 258 11.55 4.65 0.23
C VAL A 258 10.47 4.43 -0.82
N LEU A 259 10.69 4.90 -2.05
CA LEU A 259 9.70 4.88 -3.13
C LEU A 259 10.31 4.24 -4.38
N ALA A 260 10.03 2.96 -4.62
CA ALA A 260 10.73 2.21 -5.66
C ALA A 260 9.89 1.20 -6.45
N PHE A 261 10.39 0.83 -7.64
CA PHE A 261 9.81 -0.17 -8.54
C PHE A 261 8.38 0.17 -9.01
N ASN A 262 8.08 1.45 -9.18
CA ASN A 262 6.75 1.92 -9.57
C ASN A 262 6.66 2.08 -11.09
N HIS A 263 5.60 1.56 -11.73
CA HIS A 263 5.33 1.79 -13.16
C HIS A 263 5.02 3.28 -13.46
N GLY A 264 4.61 4.04 -12.45
CA GLY A 264 4.40 5.48 -12.44
C GLY A 264 5.63 6.24 -11.92
N GLY A 265 5.39 7.36 -11.25
CA GLY A 265 6.45 8.12 -10.57
C GLY A 265 6.54 7.77 -9.08
N GLY A 266 7.70 8.05 -8.46
CA GLY A 266 7.91 7.95 -7.02
C GLY A 266 6.96 8.89 -6.27
N VAL A 267 7.06 10.19 -6.55
CA VAL A 267 6.07 11.21 -6.18
C VAL A 267 5.41 11.73 -7.44
N THR A 268 4.07 11.75 -7.46
CA THR A 268 3.31 12.35 -8.56
C THR A 268 2.44 13.48 -8.05
N THR A 269 2.63 14.69 -8.59
CA THR A 269 1.83 15.86 -8.25
C THR A 269 0.88 16.21 -9.38
N LYS A 270 -0.37 16.56 -9.02
CA LYS A 270 -1.35 17.02 -10.02
C LYS A 270 -1.06 18.41 -10.56
N PHE A 271 -0.51 19.30 -9.74
CA PHE A 271 -0.16 20.66 -10.10
C PHE A 271 1.35 20.84 -10.07
N ASN A 272 1.86 21.85 -10.79
CA ASN A 272 3.25 22.27 -10.61
C ASN A 272 3.38 22.81 -9.19
N PRO A 273 4.26 22.21 -8.35
CA PRO A 273 4.52 22.72 -7.02
C PRO A 273 5.00 24.17 -7.12
N LYS A 274 4.46 25.02 -6.26
CA LYS A 274 4.97 26.37 -6.05
C LYS A 274 5.82 26.40 -4.79
N GLU A 275 6.68 27.41 -4.68
CA GLU A 275 7.41 27.70 -3.45
C GLU A 275 6.50 27.59 -2.21
N GLY A 276 6.97 26.90 -1.18
CA GLY A 276 6.23 26.67 0.08
C GLY A 276 5.09 25.64 0.03
N SER A 277 4.67 25.17 -1.15
CA SER A 277 3.59 24.17 -1.27
C SER A 277 4.05 22.72 -1.12
N LEU A 278 5.33 22.44 -1.35
CA LEU A 278 5.94 21.12 -1.25
C LEU A 278 7.35 21.23 -0.68
N VAL A 279 7.63 20.37 0.30
CA VAL A 279 8.98 20.00 0.76
C VAL A 279 9.16 18.54 0.43
N LEU A 280 10.27 18.18 -0.21
CA LEU A 280 10.56 16.83 -0.64
C LEU A 280 11.99 16.48 -0.23
N ASN A 281 12.23 16.07 1.00
CA ASN A 281 13.60 15.92 1.52
C ASN A 281 13.91 14.49 1.92
N ASN A 282 15.17 14.07 1.78
CA ASN A 282 15.65 12.81 2.34
C ASN A 282 14.83 11.60 1.89
N ASN A 283 14.38 11.52 0.64
CA ASN A 283 13.70 10.32 0.13
C ASN A 283 14.65 9.47 -0.70
N LYS A 284 14.51 8.15 -0.59
CA LYS A 284 15.20 7.17 -1.42
C LYS A 284 14.30 6.72 -2.55
N PHE A 285 14.76 6.90 -3.77
CA PHE A 285 14.07 6.49 -4.97
C PHE A 285 14.86 5.44 -5.73
N TRP A 286 14.15 4.55 -6.42
CA TRP A 286 14.78 3.62 -7.35
C TRP A 286 13.78 3.05 -8.35
N PHE A 287 14.17 2.92 -9.61
CA PHE A 287 13.39 2.20 -10.62
C PHE A 287 11.91 2.67 -10.72
N ASN A 288 11.68 3.98 -10.65
CA ASN A 288 10.37 4.58 -10.90
C ASN A 288 10.25 4.90 -12.38
N ARG A 289 9.53 4.08 -13.15
CA ARG A 289 9.56 4.08 -14.61
C ARG A 289 9.33 5.46 -15.25
N ARG A 290 8.48 6.29 -14.65
CA ARG A 290 8.22 7.64 -15.20
C ARG A 290 9.26 8.67 -14.76
N ALA A 291 9.62 8.68 -13.48
CA ALA A 291 10.54 9.62 -12.82
C ALA A 291 10.45 9.44 -11.30
N ASP A 292 11.45 9.92 -10.56
CA ASP A 292 11.34 10.03 -9.10
C ASP A 292 10.31 11.09 -8.70
N LEU A 293 10.26 12.22 -9.41
CA LEU A 293 9.20 13.21 -9.32
C LEU A 293 8.54 13.43 -10.68
N ASN A 294 7.22 13.26 -10.73
CA ASN A 294 6.38 13.61 -11.87
C ASN A 294 5.41 14.73 -11.45
N PHE A 295 5.40 15.86 -12.14
CA PHE A 295 4.64 17.03 -11.71
C PHE A 295 3.82 17.70 -12.83
N GLY A 296 2.86 18.54 -12.44
CA GLY A 296 2.01 19.27 -13.37
C GLY A 296 1.06 18.39 -14.16
N ALA A 297 0.58 17.30 -13.56
CA ALA A 297 -0.23 16.29 -14.26
C ALA A 297 0.51 15.61 -15.43
N GLY A 298 1.84 15.48 -15.33
CA GLY A 298 2.67 14.80 -16.33
C GLY A 298 3.37 15.73 -17.31
N THR A 299 3.36 17.03 -17.10
CA THR A 299 4.07 17.99 -17.95
C THR A 299 5.55 18.11 -17.60
N GLY A 300 5.94 17.77 -16.37
CA GLY A 300 7.33 17.82 -15.90
C GLY A 300 7.73 16.53 -15.20
N THR A 301 9.02 16.20 -15.31
CA THR A 301 9.63 15.02 -14.70
C THR A 301 11.06 15.32 -14.28
N ALA A 302 11.48 14.82 -13.12
CA ALA A 302 12.86 14.91 -12.64
C ALA A 302 13.24 13.65 -11.84
N ASN A 303 14.53 13.34 -11.81
CA ASN A 303 15.10 12.30 -10.95
C ASN A 303 15.89 12.92 -9.80
N ALA A 304 16.03 12.19 -8.69
CA ALA A 304 16.62 12.70 -7.46
C ALA A 304 18.04 13.27 -7.65
N GLN A 305 18.82 12.71 -8.58
CA GLN A 305 20.17 13.17 -8.92
C GLN A 305 20.21 14.60 -9.49
N ASN A 306 19.10 15.10 -10.02
CA ASN A 306 19.01 16.42 -10.67
C ASN A 306 18.07 17.37 -9.93
N PHE A 307 17.52 17.00 -8.77
CA PHE A 307 16.49 17.82 -8.11
C PHE A 307 16.98 19.23 -7.74
N GLU A 308 18.21 19.37 -7.24
CA GLU A 308 18.78 20.68 -6.87
C GLU A 308 18.97 21.61 -8.07
N ASP A 309 19.18 21.04 -9.27
CA ASP A 309 19.35 21.80 -10.52
C ASP A 309 18.02 22.09 -11.23
N ASP A 310 17.07 21.16 -11.18
CA ASP A 310 15.84 21.19 -11.96
C ASP A 310 14.64 21.82 -11.23
N LEU A 311 14.68 21.94 -9.89
CA LEU A 311 13.52 22.27 -9.06
C LEU A 311 13.75 23.51 -8.18
N GLU A 312 12.74 24.38 -8.10
CA GLU A 312 12.78 25.64 -7.36
C GLU A 312 12.16 25.56 -5.95
N PHE A 313 12.21 24.38 -5.31
CA PHE A 313 11.71 24.17 -3.95
C PHE A 313 12.60 23.22 -3.16
N ASP A 314 12.36 23.13 -1.85
CA ASP A 314 13.16 22.35 -0.92
C ASP A 314 13.18 20.85 -1.29
N THR A 315 14.37 20.38 -1.67
CA THR A 315 14.64 19.04 -2.20
C THR A 315 15.91 18.40 -1.61
N GLU A 316 16.30 18.80 -0.41
CA GLU A 316 17.56 18.39 0.21
C GLU A 316 17.64 16.88 0.46
N GLY A 317 18.79 16.26 0.18
CA GLY A 317 19.14 14.92 0.68
C GLY A 317 18.42 13.73 0.03
N ASN A 318 17.70 13.94 -1.08
CA ASN A 318 17.11 12.83 -1.84
C ASN A 318 18.20 12.01 -2.55
N VAL A 319 18.02 10.70 -2.61
CA VAL A 319 18.98 9.77 -3.22
C VAL A 319 18.30 8.83 -4.21
N HIS A 320 19.02 8.46 -5.28
CA HIS A 320 18.60 7.45 -6.25
C HIS A 320 19.41 6.17 -6.01
N GLU A 321 18.92 5.29 -5.13
CA GLU A 321 19.65 4.12 -4.64
C GLU A 321 18.73 2.91 -4.46
N ILE A 322 19.23 1.71 -4.79
CA ILE A 322 18.51 0.45 -4.58
C ILE A 322 18.13 0.30 -3.08
N PRO A 323 16.85 0.09 -2.76
CA PRO A 323 16.43 -0.17 -1.40
C PRO A 323 17.00 -1.49 -0.88
N LYS A 324 17.52 -1.48 0.35
CA LYS A 324 17.98 -2.69 1.05
C LYS A 324 16.84 -3.67 1.29
N ALA A 325 15.60 -3.15 1.44
CA ALA A 325 14.39 -3.94 1.51
C ALA A 325 14.24 -4.94 0.35
N LEU A 326 14.75 -4.64 -0.85
CA LEU A 326 14.65 -5.53 -2.02
C LEU A 326 15.25 -6.91 -1.75
N ALA A 327 16.41 -6.97 -1.09
CA ALA A 327 17.12 -8.21 -0.80
C ALA A 327 16.36 -9.14 0.16
N LEU A 328 15.31 -8.62 0.81
CA LEU A 328 14.49 -9.33 1.79
C LEU A 328 13.14 -9.79 1.20
N LEU A 329 12.88 -9.47 -0.07
CA LEU A 329 11.68 -9.90 -0.77
C LEU A 329 11.86 -11.26 -1.44
N GLU A 330 10.74 -11.90 -1.74
CA GLU A 330 10.71 -13.24 -2.34
C GLU A 330 11.23 -13.22 -3.78
N LYS A 331 12.42 -13.82 -3.99
CA LYS A 331 13.15 -13.78 -5.26
C LYS A 331 12.33 -14.34 -6.44
N ASP A 332 11.58 -15.42 -6.22
CA ASP A 332 10.81 -16.10 -7.26
C ASP A 332 9.60 -15.27 -7.72
N TRP A 333 9.13 -14.36 -6.85
CA TRP A 333 8.14 -13.37 -7.21
C TRP A 333 8.77 -12.23 -8.01
N PHE A 334 9.91 -11.72 -7.54
CA PHE A 334 10.61 -10.63 -8.22
C PHE A 334 11.10 -11.02 -9.62
N ASP A 335 11.58 -12.25 -9.81
CA ASP A 335 11.97 -12.77 -11.13
C ASP A 335 10.80 -12.74 -12.13
N LYS A 336 9.58 -13.07 -11.68
CA LYS A 336 8.37 -12.97 -12.51
C LYS A 336 7.97 -11.52 -12.75
N TRP A 337 8.04 -10.67 -11.73
CA TRP A 337 7.71 -9.24 -11.86
C TRP A 337 8.61 -8.55 -12.89
N THR A 338 9.92 -8.78 -12.81
CA THR A 338 10.90 -8.22 -13.74
C THR A 338 10.79 -8.77 -15.17
N ALA A 339 10.03 -9.86 -15.38
CA ALA A 339 9.74 -10.42 -16.68
C ALA A 339 8.44 -9.88 -17.30
N ASP A 340 7.73 -8.93 -16.67
CA ASP A 340 6.45 -8.44 -17.21
C ASP A 340 6.64 -7.72 -18.57
N GLU A 341 5.63 -7.84 -19.44
CA GLU A 341 5.55 -7.18 -20.76
C GLU A 341 4.39 -6.18 -20.83
N PHE A 342 3.43 -6.25 -19.89
CA PHE A 342 2.22 -5.42 -19.98
C PHE A 342 2.56 -3.92 -19.95
N VAL A 343 3.48 -3.58 -19.06
CA VAL A 343 4.22 -2.33 -19.09
C VAL A 343 5.64 -2.70 -19.49
N ASP A 344 6.16 -2.07 -20.54
CA ASP A 344 7.59 -2.16 -20.78
C ASP A 344 8.32 -1.43 -19.64
N ILE A 345 8.81 -2.20 -18.68
CA ILE A 345 9.39 -1.71 -17.43
C ILE A 345 10.73 -0.99 -17.66
N CYS A 346 11.40 -1.26 -18.78
CA CYS A 346 12.63 -0.61 -19.21
C CYS A 346 12.41 0.51 -20.23
N ALA A 347 11.17 0.81 -20.64
CA ALA A 347 10.86 1.92 -21.55
C ALA A 347 10.57 3.25 -20.81
N GLY A 348 11.26 3.48 -19.69
CA GLY A 348 11.18 4.73 -18.95
C GLY A 348 12.12 5.80 -19.53
N ASN A 349 11.87 7.06 -19.17
CA ASN A 349 12.81 8.15 -19.50
C ASN A 349 14.07 8.12 -18.60
N PHE A 350 14.00 7.39 -17.49
CA PHE A 350 14.87 7.53 -16.32
C PHE A 350 15.24 6.19 -15.67
N VAL A 351 14.82 5.09 -16.30
CA VAL A 351 15.15 3.73 -15.88
C VAL A 351 15.44 2.92 -17.14
N ASP A 352 16.43 2.05 -17.09
CA ASP A 352 16.79 1.21 -18.21
C ASP A 352 17.02 -0.27 -17.81
N GLU A 353 17.55 -1.06 -18.73
CA GLU A 353 17.87 -2.46 -18.50
C GLU A 353 19.02 -2.64 -17.49
N SER A 354 19.97 -1.71 -17.43
CA SER A 354 21.08 -1.76 -16.46
C SER A 354 20.54 -1.66 -15.03
N ASP A 355 19.64 -0.72 -14.77
CA ASP A 355 19.01 -0.56 -13.44
C ASP A 355 18.22 -1.82 -13.04
N LEU A 356 17.51 -2.42 -14.01
CA LEU A 356 16.76 -3.65 -13.80
C LEU A 356 17.70 -4.81 -13.43
N MET A 357 18.78 -4.97 -14.18
CA MET A 357 19.74 -6.05 -13.95
C MET A 357 20.52 -5.87 -12.65
N GLN A 358 20.85 -4.64 -12.26
CA GLN A 358 21.44 -4.34 -10.95
C GLN A 358 20.49 -4.73 -9.81
N SER A 359 19.20 -4.44 -9.97
CA SER A 359 18.16 -4.85 -9.01
C SER A 359 18.03 -6.37 -8.91
N ARG A 360 18.13 -7.07 -10.05
CA ARG A 360 18.10 -8.54 -10.11
C ARG A 360 19.33 -9.17 -9.45
N GLU A 361 20.51 -8.57 -9.61
CA GLU A 361 21.75 -9.03 -8.99
C GLU A 361 21.67 -9.04 -7.45
N VAL A 362 20.99 -8.07 -6.84
CA VAL A 362 20.76 -8.02 -5.38
C VAL A 362 20.10 -9.30 -4.84
N LEU A 363 19.26 -9.95 -5.66
CA LEU A 363 18.58 -11.21 -5.33
C LEU A 363 19.26 -12.44 -5.95
N GLY A 364 20.45 -12.27 -6.54
CA GLY A 364 21.21 -13.33 -7.19
C GLY A 364 20.60 -13.82 -8.50
N LEU A 365 19.71 -13.04 -9.13
CA LEU A 365 19.02 -13.40 -10.38
C LEU A 365 19.85 -12.92 -11.58
N LYS A 366 20.45 -13.86 -12.31
CA LYS A 366 21.30 -13.57 -13.48
C LYS A 366 20.58 -13.77 -14.82
N GLU A 367 19.65 -14.70 -14.86
CA GLU A 367 18.89 -15.06 -16.06
C GLU A 367 17.39 -15.03 -15.74
N PHE A 368 16.57 -14.68 -16.72
CA PHE A 368 15.13 -14.72 -16.64
C PHE A 368 14.63 -16.14 -16.95
N HIS A 369 13.79 -16.65 -16.05
CA HIS A 369 13.14 -17.95 -16.21
C HIS A 369 11.66 -17.75 -16.52
N LEU A 370 11.30 -17.81 -17.81
CA LEU A 370 9.91 -17.62 -18.22
C LEU A 370 9.12 -18.94 -18.13
N VAL A 371 8.00 -18.90 -17.42
CA VAL A 371 7.06 -20.04 -17.34
C VAL A 371 6.60 -20.42 -18.75
N GLY A 372 6.79 -21.69 -19.12
CA GLY A 372 6.39 -22.23 -20.43
C GLY A 372 7.41 -22.07 -21.55
N TYR A 373 8.57 -21.47 -21.29
CA TYR A 373 9.69 -21.37 -22.23
C TYR A 373 10.80 -22.34 -21.82
N LYS A 374 11.48 -22.92 -22.82
CA LYS A 374 12.61 -23.84 -22.59
C LYS A 374 13.93 -23.10 -22.37
N ASP A 375 14.07 -21.95 -23.01
CA ASP A 375 15.28 -21.15 -22.98
C ASP A 375 15.27 -20.22 -21.75
N THR A 376 16.47 -19.89 -21.27
CA THR A 376 16.69 -18.79 -20.34
C THR A 376 17.22 -17.59 -21.10
N TYR A 377 17.04 -16.40 -20.52
CA TYR A 377 17.45 -15.15 -21.14
C TYR A 377 18.33 -14.37 -20.16
N ASP A 378 19.49 -13.90 -20.59
CA ASP A 378 20.44 -13.12 -19.78
C ASP A 378 20.13 -11.62 -19.78
N SER A 379 19.09 -11.20 -20.50
CA SER A 379 18.76 -9.81 -20.79
C SER A 379 17.26 -9.64 -21.00
N TYR A 380 16.72 -8.52 -20.53
CA TYR A 380 15.33 -8.12 -20.71
C TYR A 380 15.03 -7.85 -22.20
N ALA A 381 15.95 -7.21 -22.93
CA ALA A 381 15.80 -6.93 -24.35
C ALA A 381 15.70 -8.19 -25.23
N LYS A 382 16.23 -9.32 -24.75
CA LYS A 382 16.15 -10.63 -25.42
C LYS A 382 14.88 -11.42 -25.09
N LEU A 383 14.05 -10.94 -24.16
CA LEU A 383 12.84 -11.65 -23.79
C LEU A 383 11.89 -11.76 -24.99
N PRO A 384 11.26 -12.93 -25.18
CA PRO A 384 10.30 -13.13 -26.25
C PRO A 384 9.11 -12.18 -26.07
N LYS A 385 8.58 -11.72 -27.20
CA LYS A 385 7.31 -10.99 -27.23
C LYS A 385 6.15 -11.94 -26.92
N MET A 386 5.05 -11.39 -26.43
CA MET A 386 3.85 -12.12 -26.01
C MET A 386 4.11 -13.14 -24.90
N ARG A 387 5.05 -12.83 -24.01
CA ARG A 387 5.35 -13.67 -22.84
C ARG A 387 4.20 -13.59 -21.82
N PRO A 388 4.12 -14.55 -20.88
CA PRO A 388 3.24 -14.49 -19.72
C PRO A 388 3.16 -13.08 -19.14
N LYS A 389 1.94 -12.53 -19.08
CA LYS A 389 1.70 -11.26 -18.38
C LYS A 389 1.78 -11.54 -16.89
N PHE A 390 2.75 -10.97 -16.19
CA PHE A 390 2.84 -11.10 -14.73
C PHE A 390 2.20 -9.91 -14.01
N ASP A 391 1.39 -9.12 -14.71
CA ASP A 391 0.71 -7.93 -14.19
C ASP A 391 -0.07 -8.26 -12.91
N MET A 392 0.40 -7.67 -11.80
CA MET A 392 0.00 -7.97 -10.42
C MET A 392 0.01 -9.47 -10.07
N CYS A 393 1.10 -10.18 -10.33
CA CYS A 393 1.30 -11.48 -9.70
C CYS A 393 1.20 -11.33 -8.17
N ARG A 394 0.35 -12.13 -7.53
CA ARG A 394 0.17 -12.09 -6.06
C ARG A 394 1.54 -12.25 -5.39
N TYR A 395 1.89 -11.31 -4.52
CA TYR A 395 3.03 -11.47 -3.64
C TYR A 395 2.69 -12.43 -2.48
N PRO A 396 3.58 -13.36 -2.10
CA PRO A 396 4.80 -13.77 -2.81
C PRO A 396 4.57 -14.90 -3.82
N PHE A 397 3.42 -15.58 -3.76
CA PHE A 397 3.13 -16.73 -4.62
C PHE A 397 1.69 -16.72 -5.12
N PRO A 398 1.40 -17.42 -6.24
CA PRO A 398 0.02 -17.70 -6.64
C PRO A 398 -0.76 -18.36 -5.50
N MET A 399 -2.04 -17.98 -5.34
CA MET A 399 -2.88 -18.49 -4.25
C MET A 399 -3.20 -19.99 -4.43
N LYS A 400 -2.92 -20.79 -3.41
CA LYS A 400 -3.47 -22.14 -3.25
C LYS A 400 -4.57 -22.13 -2.20
N LYS A 401 -5.37 -23.20 -2.20
CA LYS A 401 -6.36 -23.45 -1.15
C LYS A 401 -5.65 -23.54 0.21
N GLY A 402 -6.13 -22.78 1.18
CA GLY A 402 -5.65 -22.67 2.55
C GLY A 402 -4.65 -21.54 2.75
N ASP A 403 -4.09 -20.99 1.68
CA ASP A 403 -2.93 -20.10 1.78
C ASP A 403 -3.31 -18.71 2.31
N LEU A 404 -2.61 -18.33 3.37
CA LEU A 404 -2.49 -16.95 3.84
C LEU A 404 -1.05 -16.48 3.61
N LEU A 405 -0.85 -15.16 3.54
CA LEU A 405 0.50 -14.61 3.63
C LEU A 405 1.15 -15.03 4.95
N ASP A 406 2.36 -15.60 4.87
CA ASP A 406 3.23 -15.72 6.04
C ASP A 406 3.90 -14.38 6.30
N TRP A 407 3.42 -13.65 7.30
CA TRP A 407 3.93 -12.32 7.64
C TRP A 407 5.42 -12.32 8.00
N LYS A 408 6.00 -13.46 8.38
CA LYS A 408 7.44 -13.58 8.65
C LYS A 408 8.31 -13.30 7.43
N THR A 409 7.78 -13.46 6.22
CA THR A 409 8.51 -13.15 4.98
C THR A 409 8.52 -11.65 4.66
N ILE A 410 7.79 -10.84 5.43
CA ILE A 410 7.67 -9.40 5.22
C ILE A 410 8.26 -8.59 6.37
N LEU A 411 8.06 -9.03 7.61
CA LEU A 411 8.53 -8.30 8.80
C LEU A 411 10.03 -7.93 8.77
N PRO A 412 10.95 -8.72 8.17
CA PRO A 412 12.35 -8.31 8.05
C PRO A 412 12.58 -7.00 7.29
N VAL A 413 11.66 -6.58 6.42
CA VAL A 413 11.75 -5.30 5.68
C VAL A 413 11.69 -4.10 6.63
N ILE A 414 11.09 -4.24 7.81
CA ILE A 414 10.94 -3.15 8.77
C ILE A 414 12.33 -2.70 9.26
N GLY A 415 12.67 -1.43 8.99
CA GLY A 415 13.97 -0.83 9.33
C GLY A 415 15.13 -1.23 8.40
N ALA A 416 14.88 -1.96 7.31
CA ALA A 416 15.94 -2.45 6.42
C ALA A 416 16.75 -1.33 5.76
N ASP A 417 16.12 -0.18 5.53
CA ASP A 417 16.68 0.95 4.77
C ASP A 417 17.31 2.05 5.65
N GLY A 418 17.60 1.76 6.93
CA GLY A 418 18.23 2.69 7.85
C GLY A 418 17.30 3.85 8.20
N ASP A 419 17.76 5.08 8.02
CA ASP A 419 16.97 6.29 8.32
C ASP A 419 15.83 6.54 7.32
N PHE A 420 15.79 5.80 6.20
CA PHE A 420 14.73 5.88 5.20
C PHE A 420 13.67 4.79 5.41
N GLY A 421 12.44 5.11 5.02
CA GLY A 421 11.34 4.18 4.92
C GLY A 421 10.78 3.76 6.26
N VAL A 422 10.05 2.65 6.25
CA VAL A 422 9.41 2.10 7.44
C VAL A 422 10.45 1.69 8.49
N GLN A 423 10.21 2.13 9.72
CA GLN A 423 11.05 1.99 10.90
C GLN A 423 10.45 1.00 11.89
N ALA A 424 11.32 0.41 12.70
CA ALA A 424 10.89 -0.37 13.87
C ALA A 424 9.99 0.47 14.78
N PHE A 425 9.02 -0.19 15.41
CA PHE A 425 8.09 0.48 16.31
C PHE A 425 8.83 1.03 17.54
N LYS A 426 8.61 2.32 17.82
CA LYS A 426 9.10 3.00 19.03
C LYS A 426 7.87 3.37 19.86
N ASN A 427 7.87 2.94 21.13
CA ASN A 427 6.77 3.18 22.08
C ASN A 427 6.56 4.66 22.38
#